data_AF-A0A956IKU7-F1
#
_entry.id   AF-A0A956IKU7-F1
#
_cell.length_a   1.000
_cell.length_b   1.000
_cell.length_c   1.000
_cell.angle_alpha   90.00
_cell.angle_beta   90.00
_cell.angle_gamma   90.00
#
_symmetry.space_group_name_H-M   'P 1'
#
loop_
_entity.id
_entity.type
_entity.pdbx_description
1 polymer ?
#
loop_
_entity_poly.entity_id
_entity_poly.type
_entity_poly.pdbx_seq_one_letter_code
_entity_poly.pdbx_strand_id
1 'polypeptide(L)'
;MSKPPTPTSREVILARRAAFLGSTLALVGCPSRGDGPVGTTSPTTSTTAPVVDIPEPSAAPTAETPPPEPSAPPAKPPAGAPGYDVPAGVSDGAKERYDRLHDFARGTYAALDALGDPPNCPLKDAACRPAYEKAAATLVDQRKDLRLFYICPGKSEEAKAFAPHYEAHLAAMNARLAAIDEAYSKAAGNADAWEAIKRDAALNKPIPCLSFACPDW
;
A
#
# COMPACT_ATOMS: atom_id res chain seq x y z
N MET A 1 61.29 -19.08 -4.40
CA MET A 1 60.61 -18.39 -3.28
C MET A 1 59.88 -17.18 -3.83
N SER A 2 58.56 -17.25 -3.97
CA SER A 2 57.68 -16.11 -4.25
C SER A 2 56.42 -16.26 -3.41
N LYS A 3 56.13 -15.26 -2.59
CA LYS A 3 55.02 -15.20 -1.64
C LYS A 3 53.75 -14.81 -2.41
N PRO A 4 52.58 -15.46 -2.24
CA PRO A 4 51.34 -15.03 -2.90
C PRO A 4 50.83 -13.71 -2.30
N PRO A 5 50.19 -12.84 -3.12
CA PRO A 5 49.64 -11.57 -2.65
C PRO A 5 48.44 -11.79 -1.72
N THR A 6 48.40 -10.99 -0.66
CA THR A 6 47.32 -10.96 0.34
C THR A 6 46.07 -10.33 -0.29
N PRO A 7 44.89 -10.97 -0.21
CA PRO A 7 43.67 -10.41 -0.79
C PRO A 7 43.24 -9.15 -0.03
N THR A 8 42.96 -8.09 -0.79
CA THR A 8 42.43 -6.81 -0.29
C THR A 8 41.05 -7.02 0.32
N SER A 9 40.83 -6.41 1.49
CA SER A 9 39.64 -6.62 2.34
C SER A 9 38.29 -6.37 1.67
N ARG A 10 38.26 -5.70 0.51
CA ARG A 10 37.04 -5.38 -0.23
C ARG A 10 36.40 -6.60 -0.89
N GLU A 11 37.20 -7.55 -1.40
CA GLU A 11 36.67 -8.77 -2.03
C GLU A 11 36.13 -9.76 -0.98
N VAL A 12 36.76 -9.83 0.20
CA VAL A 12 36.27 -10.64 1.33
C VAL A 12 34.98 -10.07 1.92
N ILE A 13 34.84 -8.73 1.95
CA ILE A 13 33.60 -8.07 2.41
C ILE A 13 32.47 -8.25 1.39
N LEU A 14 32.75 -8.22 0.09
CA LEU A 14 31.75 -8.48 -0.95
C LEU A 14 31.32 -9.96 -0.99
N ALA A 15 32.25 -10.90 -0.80
CA ALA A 15 31.92 -12.33 -0.70
C ALA A 15 31.05 -12.65 0.53
N ARG A 16 31.25 -11.98 1.67
CA ARG A 16 30.38 -12.12 2.86
C ARG A 16 28.98 -11.54 2.65
N ARG A 17 28.78 -10.55 1.78
CA ARG A 17 27.44 -10.06 1.42
C ARG A 17 26.72 -10.95 0.41
N ALA A 18 27.45 -11.60 -0.49
CA ALA A 18 26.87 -12.55 -1.45
C ALA A 18 26.40 -13.87 -0.81
N ALA A 19 27.00 -14.28 0.32
CA ALA A 19 26.59 -15.49 1.05
C ALA A 19 25.32 -15.32 1.91
N PHE A 20 24.83 -14.08 2.12
CA PHE A 20 23.60 -13.82 2.89
C PHE A 20 22.34 -13.61 2.03
N LEU A 21 22.46 -13.73 0.70
CA LEU A 21 21.32 -13.64 -0.24
C LEU A 21 21.01 -14.98 -0.94
N GLY A 22 21.61 -16.08 -0.49
CA GLY A 22 21.45 -17.39 -1.09
C GLY A 22 21.10 -18.46 -0.06
N SER A 23 19.86 -18.45 0.43
CA SER A 23 19.12 -19.64 0.95
C SER A 23 17.85 -19.21 1.69
N THR A 24 16.73 -19.04 1.00
CA THR A 24 15.37 -19.43 1.45
C THR A 24 14.38 -19.33 0.26
N LEU A 25 14.63 -20.11 -0.79
CA LEU A 25 13.56 -20.67 -1.61
C LEU A 25 13.22 -22.02 -0.96
N ALA A 26 12.41 -21.98 0.08
CA ALA A 26 11.80 -23.18 0.66
C ALA A 26 10.31 -22.89 0.80
N LEU A 27 9.53 -23.69 0.07
CA LEU A 27 8.08 -23.83 0.16
C LEU A 27 7.56 -23.58 1.58
N VAL A 28 6.80 -22.50 1.79
CA VAL A 28 5.83 -22.44 2.89
C VAL A 28 4.57 -23.16 2.42
N GLY A 29 4.68 -24.50 2.30
CA GLY A 29 3.53 -25.36 2.50
C GLY A 29 3.35 -25.50 4.00
N CYS A 30 2.20 -25.11 4.54
CA CYS A 30 1.88 -25.25 5.96
C CYS A 30 2.02 -26.70 6.43
N PRO A 31 2.86 -27.01 7.43
CA PRO A 31 2.72 -28.24 8.20
C PRO A 31 2.28 -27.91 9.63
N SER A 32 1.24 -28.60 10.05
CA SER A 32 0.76 -28.66 11.44
C SER A 32 1.82 -29.21 12.41
N ARG A 33 1.91 -28.58 13.59
CA ARG A 33 2.03 -29.17 14.96
C ARG A 33 3.32 -29.93 15.36
N GLY A 34 3.93 -29.50 16.47
CA GLY A 34 4.77 -30.35 17.35
C GLY A 34 5.90 -29.64 18.10
N ASP A 35 5.73 -29.55 19.44
CA ASP A 35 6.70 -29.48 20.55
C ASP A 35 8.00 -28.62 20.53
N GLY A 36 8.23 -27.88 21.64
CA GLY A 36 9.50 -27.21 21.96
C GLY A 36 10.62 -28.18 22.42
N PRO A 37 11.69 -27.77 23.17
CA PRO A 37 11.93 -26.46 23.81
C PRO A 37 13.43 -25.98 23.85
N VAL A 38 13.65 -24.81 24.48
CA VAL A 38 14.89 -24.25 25.14
C VAL A 38 16.16 -23.92 24.30
N GLY A 39 16.73 -22.71 24.50
CA GLY A 39 18.12 -22.44 24.12
C GLY A 39 18.61 -20.98 24.23
N THR A 40 19.05 -20.61 25.42
CA THR A 40 19.74 -19.38 25.87
C THR A 40 20.93 -18.91 25.00
N THR A 41 21.11 -17.59 24.82
CA THR A 41 22.30 -16.75 25.19
C THR A 41 22.54 -15.57 24.24
N SER A 42 22.48 -14.36 24.80
CA SER A 42 23.18 -13.17 24.29
C SER A 42 24.69 -13.32 24.57
N PRO A 43 25.54 -12.59 23.81
CA PRO A 43 26.52 -11.80 24.53
C PRO A 43 26.68 -10.37 24.00
N THR A 44 26.72 -9.47 24.97
CA THR A 44 27.27 -8.11 24.93
C THR A 44 28.73 -8.12 24.46
N THR A 45 29.11 -7.20 23.57
CA THR A 45 30.49 -6.68 23.56
C THR A 45 30.52 -5.23 23.08
N SER A 46 30.84 -4.32 24.00
CA SER A 46 31.28 -2.95 23.72
C SER A 46 32.57 -2.96 22.89
N THR A 47 32.67 -2.10 21.88
CA THR A 47 33.95 -1.64 21.35
C THR A 47 33.80 -0.22 20.80
N THR A 48 34.55 0.67 21.44
CA THR A 48 34.75 2.09 21.19
C THR A 48 35.15 2.37 19.73
N ALA A 49 34.42 3.25 19.05
CA ALA A 49 34.80 3.80 17.74
C ALA A 49 35.45 5.19 17.91
N PRO A 50 36.58 5.49 17.25
CA PRO A 50 37.17 6.82 17.25
C PRO A 50 36.36 7.78 16.37
N VAL A 51 36.09 8.98 16.90
CA VAL A 51 35.50 10.11 16.18
C VAL A 51 36.50 10.58 15.11
N VAL A 52 36.11 10.46 13.85
CA VAL A 52 36.79 11.08 12.71
C VAL A 52 35.98 12.33 12.35
N ASP A 53 36.60 13.49 12.57
CA ASP A 53 36.12 14.81 12.17
C ASP A 53 35.96 14.85 10.63
N ILE A 54 34.74 15.08 10.16
CA ILE A 54 34.43 15.28 8.74
C ILE A 54 34.23 16.78 8.54
N PRO A 55 35.01 17.46 7.66
CA PRO A 55 34.80 18.87 7.38
C PRO A 55 33.48 19.10 6.66
N GLU A 56 32.68 20.01 7.22
CA GLU A 56 31.36 20.44 6.79
C GLU A 56 31.41 21.13 5.40
N PRO A 57 30.67 20.67 4.39
CA PRO A 57 30.42 21.45 3.19
C PRO A 57 29.22 22.38 3.43
N SER A 58 29.52 23.68 3.46
CA SER A 58 28.62 24.83 3.44
C SER A 58 27.32 24.58 2.66
N ALA A 59 26.20 24.45 3.37
CA ALA A 59 24.87 24.38 2.78
C ALA A 59 24.42 25.78 2.33
N ALA A 60 24.32 25.99 1.02
CA ALA A 60 23.45 27.02 0.47
C ALA A 60 21.99 26.65 0.79
N PRO A 61 21.10 27.60 1.13
CA PRO A 61 19.72 27.29 1.43
C PRO A 61 18.98 27.04 0.12
N THR A 62 18.89 25.76 -0.27
CA THR A 62 17.87 25.33 -1.21
C THR A 62 16.54 25.45 -0.47
N ALA A 63 15.69 26.38 -0.88
CA ALA A 63 14.32 26.46 -0.37
C ALA A 63 13.59 25.16 -0.75
N GLU A 64 13.58 24.19 0.16
CA GLU A 64 12.70 23.04 0.09
C GLU A 64 11.28 23.56 0.30
N THR A 65 10.51 23.64 -0.78
CA THR A 65 9.05 23.78 -0.67
C THR A 65 8.57 22.58 0.16
N PRO A 66 7.94 22.79 1.33
CA PRO A 66 7.45 21.69 2.13
C PRO A 66 6.44 20.88 1.31
N PRO A 67 6.43 19.54 1.47
CA PRO A 67 5.45 18.70 0.79
C PRO A 67 4.04 19.22 1.11
N PRO A 68 3.13 19.25 0.12
CA PRO A 68 1.76 19.70 0.36
C PRO A 68 1.16 18.89 1.50
N GLU A 69 0.61 19.58 2.51
CA GLU A 69 -0.12 18.93 3.58
C GLU A 69 -1.23 18.07 2.97
N PRO A 70 -1.45 16.84 3.48
CA PRO A 70 -2.55 16.02 3.00
C PRO A 70 -3.86 16.76 3.25
N SER A 71 -4.56 17.10 2.15
CA SER A 71 -5.89 17.70 2.23
C SER A 71 -6.79 16.85 3.11
N ALA A 72 -7.51 17.49 4.04
CA ALA A 72 -8.49 16.81 4.86
C ALA A 72 -9.52 16.09 3.97
N PRO A 73 -9.98 14.88 4.34
CA PRO A 73 -10.99 14.16 3.56
C PRO A 73 -12.24 15.02 3.38
N PRO A 74 -12.88 14.98 2.20
CA PRO A 74 -14.00 15.86 1.91
C PRO A 74 -15.18 15.57 2.86
N ALA A 75 -15.72 16.62 3.46
CA ALA A 75 -16.86 16.50 4.38
C ALA A 75 -18.16 16.07 3.69
N LYS A 76 -18.22 16.19 2.35
CA LYS A 76 -19.35 15.80 1.51
C LYS A 76 -18.90 14.82 0.43
N PRO A 77 -19.77 13.89 0.00
CA PRO A 77 -19.42 12.98 -1.08
C PRO A 77 -19.19 13.76 -2.39
N PRO A 78 -18.32 13.27 -3.28
CA PRO A 78 -18.15 13.87 -4.60
C PRO A 78 -19.46 13.80 -5.41
N ALA A 79 -19.58 14.66 -6.42
CA ALA A 79 -20.75 14.67 -7.29
C ALA A 79 -21.03 13.28 -7.88
N GLY A 80 -22.29 12.82 -7.76
CA GLY A 80 -22.73 11.51 -8.23
C GLY A 80 -22.46 10.34 -7.28
N ALA A 81 -21.78 10.55 -6.14
CA ALA A 81 -21.64 9.53 -5.11
C ALA A 81 -22.82 9.56 -4.12
N PRO A 82 -23.13 8.44 -3.44
CA PRO A 82 -24.19 8.39 -2.44
C PRO A 82 -23.90 9.31 -1.24
N GLY A 83 -24.96 9.72 -0.55
CA GLY A 83 -24.88 10.51 0.69
C GLY A 83 -24.15 9.82 1.83
N TYR A 84 -23.75 10.61 2.83
CA TYR A 84 -23.19 10.13 4.10
C TYR A 84 -24.21 10.19 5.25
N ASP A 85 -25.50 10.16 4.92
CA ASP A 85 -26.56 10.23 5.92
C ASP A 85 -26.75 8.87 6.60
N VAL A 86 -26.81 8.88 7.93
CA VAL A 86 -27.16 7.71 8.74
C VAL A 86 -28.69 7.71 8.93
N PRO A 87 -29.40 6.61 8.62
CA PRO A 87 -30.84 6.53 8.85
C PRO A 87 -31.20 6.81 10.32
N ALA A 88 -32.29 7.54 10.56
CA ALA A 88 -32.76 7.82 11.91
C ALA A 88 -33.28 6.56 12.59
N GLY A 89 -33.02 6.42 13.90
CA GLY A 89 -33.55 5.33 14.71
C GLY A 89 -32.82 3.99 14.59
N VAL A 90 -31.67 3.94 13.91
CA VAL A 90 -30.77 2.77 13.94
C VAL A 90 -30.09 2.63 15.30
N SER A 91 -29.73 1.40 15.66
CA SER A 91 -28.93 1.12 16.86
C SER A 91 -27.55 1.78 16.81
N ASP A 92 -26.90 1.94 17.97
CA ASP A 92 -25.53 2.45 18.05
C ASP A 92 -24.54 1.56 17.29
N GLY A 93 -24.75 0.24 17.28
CA GLY A 93 -23.93 -0.71 16.53
C GLY A 93 -24.06 -0.53 15.02
N ALA A 94 -25.30 -0.37 14.52
CA ALA A 94 -25.53 -0.06 13.11
C ALA A 94 -24.96 1.31 12.74
N LYS A 95 -25.11 2.32 13.61
CA LYS A 95 -24.52 3.65 13.41
C LYS A 95 -23.00 3.59 13.23
N GLU A 96 -22.29 2.83 14.06
CA GLU A 96 -20.83 2.64 13.91
C GLU A 96 -20.46 2.05 12.55
N ARG A 97 -21.29 1.17 11.98
CA ARG A 97 -21.08 0.60 10.64
C ARG A 97 -21.26 1.62 9.54
N TYR A 98 -22.29 2.46 9.63
CA TYR A 98 -22.46 3.60 8.71
C TYR A 98 -21.30 4.58 8.80
N ASP A 99 -20.89 4.96 10.01
CA ASP A 99 -19.78 5.89 10.21
C ASP A 99 -18.47 5.32 9.63
N ARG A 100 -18.18 4.04 9.87
CA ARG A 100 -17.02 3.36 9.27
C ARG A 100 -17.10 3.33 7.74
N LEU A 101 -18.27 3.09 7.16
CA LEU A 101 -18.47 3.16 5.70
C LEU A 101 -18.18 4.56 5.17
N HIS A 102 -18.67 5.60 5.84
CA HIS A 102 -18.48 6.97 5.41
C HIS A 102 -17.02 7.41 5.53
N ASP A 103 -16.32 7.05 6.61
CA ASP A 103 -14.88 7.28 6.76
C ASP A 103 -14.09 6.61 5.64
N PHE A 104 -14.40 5.35 5.36
CA PHE A 104 -13.77 4.60 4.29
C PHE A 104 -14.03 5.20 2.91
N ALA A 105 -15.28 5.55 2.62
CA ALA A 105 -15.67 6.18 1.35
C ALA A 105 -14.96 7.53 1.18
N ARG A 106 -14.91 8.36 2.23
CA ARG A 106 -14.19 9.65 2.21
C ARG A 106 -12.71 9.47 1.91
N GLY A 107 -12.04 8.54 2.60
CA GLY A 107 -10.63 8.24 2.37
C GLY A 107 -10.38 7.74 0.94
N THR A 108 -11.23 6.84 0.46
CA THR A 108 -11.13 6.29 -0.90
C THR A 108 -11.30 7.39 -1.95
N TYR A 109 -12.36 8.20 -1.86
CA TYR A 109 -12.57 9.30 -2.81
C TYR A 109 -11.43 10.31 -2.77
N ALA A 110 -10.94 10.70 -1.58
CA ALA A 110 -9.81 11.61 -1.46
C ALA A 110 -8.54 11.05 -2.12
N ALA A 111 -8.25 9.75 -1.92
CA ALA A 111 -7.09 9.09 -2.54
C ALA A 111 -7.19 9.04 -4.06
N LEU A 112 -8.39 8.79 -4.60
CA LEU A 112 -8.66 8.77 -6.03
C LEU A 112 -8.59 10.18 -6.64
N ASP A 113 -9.11 11.19 -5.95
CA ASP A 113 -9.10 12.58 -6.41
C ASP A 113 -7.69 13.17 -6.41
N ALA A 114 -6.85 12.75 -5.47
CA ALA A 114 -5.45 13.15 -5.39
C ALA A 114 -4.59 12.62 -6.56
N LEU A 115 -5.07 11.65 -7.35
CA LEU A 115 -4.39 11.23 -8.57
C LEU A 115 -4.47 12.30 -9.66
N GLY A 116 -5.58 13.05 -9.71
CA GLY A 116 -5.82 14.06 -10.74
C GLY A 116 -5.82 13.49 -12.15
N ASP A 117 -5.48 14.36 -13.11
CA ASP A 117 -5.37 13.98 -14.52
C ASP A 117 -4.08 13.20 -14.80
N PRO A 118 -4.08 12.25 -15.74
CA PRO A 118 -2.87 11.55 -16.15
C PRO A 118 -1.85 12.52 -16.77
N PRO A 119 -0.55 12.20 -16.69
CA PRO A 119 0.49 13.09 -17.22
C PRO A 119 0.39 13.23 -18.76
N ASN A 120 0.80 14.40 -19.28
CA ASN A 120 0.74 14.76 -20.71
C ASN A 120 1.86 14.12 -21.55
N CYS A 121 2.20 12.85 -21.28
CA CYS A 121 3.30 12.13 -21.92
C CYS A 121 3.09 10.63 -21.77
N PRO A 122 3.46 9.84 -22.79
CA PRO A 122 3.28 8.39 -22.75
C PRO A 122 4.15 7.72 -21.70
N LEU A 123 3.74 6.53 -21.26
CA LEU A 123 4.40 5.79 -20.19
C LEU A 123 5.88 5.44 -20.48
N LYS A 124 6.23 5.29 -21.77
CA LYS A 124 7.60 5.01 -22.20
C LYS A 124 8.58 6.14 -21.84
N ASP A 125 8.08 7.37 -21.66
CA ASP A 125 8.92 8.50 -21.30
C ASP A 125 9.34 8.39 -19.83
N ALA A 126 10.66 8.34 -19.62
CA ALA A 126 11.25 8.11 -18.30
C ALA A 126 10.83 9.17 -17.27
N ALA A 127 10.57 10.41 -17.71
CA ALA A 127 10.12 11.49 -16.83
C ALA A 127 8.71 11.27 -16.26
N CYS A 128 7.86 10.51 -16.95
CA CYS A 128 6.44 10.37 -16.62
C CYS A 128 6.13 9.05 -15.92
N ARG A 129 7.04 8.08 -16.05
CA ARG A 129 6.95 6.76 -15.40
C ARG A 129 6.66 6.82 -13.89
N PRO A 130 7.29 7.70 -13.08
CA PRO A 130 7.00 7.75 -11.64
C PRO A 130 5.53 8.13 -11.35
N ALA A 131 4.93 8.99 -12.17
CA ALA A 131 3.52 9.37 -12.02
C ALA A 131 2.58 8.18 -12.33
N TYR A 132 2.89 7.41 -13.38
CA TYR A 132 2.16 6.19 -13.69
C TYR A 132 2.33 5.11 -12.61
N GLU A 133 3.55 4.91 -12.10
CA GLU A 133 3.81 3.95 -11.02
C GLU A 133 3.05 4.31 -9.74
N LYS A 134 3.03 5.60 -9.37
CA LYS A 134 2.24 6.10 -8.26
C LYS A 134 0.74 5.84 -8.47
N ALA A 135 0.21 6.18 -9.65
CA ALA A 135 -1.20 5.97 -9.96
C ALA A 135 -1.57 4.48 -9.94
N ALA A 136 -0.75 3.62 -10.54
CA ALA A 136 -0.95 2.17 -10.51
C ALA A 136 -0.95 1.62 -9.08
N ALA A 137 -0.02 2.07 -8.23
CA ALA A 137 0.03 1.67 -6.82
C ALA A 137 -1.24 2.08 -6.06
N THR A 138 -1.68 3.33 -6.21
CA THR A 138 -2.92 3.82 -5.58
C THR A 138 -4.15 3.04 -6.07
N LEU A 139 -4.32 2.85 -7.39
CA LEU A 139 -5.46 2.11 -7.93
C LEU A 139 -5.49 0.66 -7.44
N VAL A 140 -4.33 0.01 -7.36
CA VAL A 140 -4.20 -1.36 -6.85
C VAL A 140 -4.54 -1.43 -5.36
N ASP A 141 -4.07 -0.47 -4.55
CA ASP A 141 -4.40 -0.41 -3.12
C ASP A 141 -5.89 -0.23 -2.91
N GLN A 142 -6.50 0.76 -3.58
CA GLN A 142 -7.92 1.03 -3.42
C GLN A 142 -8.78 -0.17 -3.85
N ARG A 143 -8.42 -0.87 -4.95
CA ARG A 143 -9.11 -2.11 -5.34
C ARG A 143 -9.01 -3.21 -4.28
N LYS A 144 -7.87 -3.33 -3.58
CA LYS A 144 -7.70 -4.29 -2.49
C LYS A 144 -8.55 -3.91 -1.29
N ASP A 145 -8.52 -2.64 -0.90
CA ASP A 145 -9.28 -2.14 0.24
C ASP A 145 -10.78 -2.32 0.03
N LEU A 146 -11.29 -1.98 -1.16
CA LEU A 146 -12.70 -2.21 -1.53
C LEU A 146 -13.12 -3.67 -1.42
N ARG A 147 -12.22 -4.60 -1.78
CA ARG A 147 -12.49 -6.04 -1.68
C ARG A 147 -12.54 -6.51 -0.22
N LEU A 148 -11.80 -5.86 0.68
CA LEU A 148 -11.63 -6.30 2.06
C LEU A 148 -12.59 -5.60 3.04
N PHE A 149 -13.19 -4.47 2.65
CA PHE A 149 -13.96 -3.64 3.57
C PHE A 149 -15.21 -4.33 4.14
N TYR A 150 -15.97 -5.06 3.32
CA TYR A 150 -17.24 -5.68 3.71
C TYR A 150 -17.27 -7.18 3.41
N ILE A 151 -16.62 -7.95 4.28
CA ILE A 151 -16.57 -9.42 4.16
C ILE A 151 -17.68 -10.10 4.98
N CYS A 152 -18.23 -9.40 5.98
CA CYS A 152 -19.19 -9.95 6.94
C CYS A 152 -20.50 -9.17 6.91
N PRO A 153 -21.47 -9.57 6.07
CA PRO A 153 -22.65 -8.76 5.81
C PRO A 153 -23.71 -8.71 6.93
N GLY A 154 -23.50 -9.41 8.04
CA GLY A 154 -24.50 -9.54 9.11
C GLY A 154 -25.78 -10.27 8.65
N LYS A 155 -26.67 -10.58 9.60
CA LYS A 155 -27.97 -11.21 9.34
C LYS A 155 -29.14 -10.45 9.97
N SER A 156 -28.86 -9.47 10.83
CA SER A 156 -29.86 -8.60 11.43
C SER A 156 -30.63 -7.80 10.38
N GLU A 157 -31.82 -7.30 10.73
CA GLU A 157 -32.59 -6.42 9.84
C GLU A 157 -31.84 -5.12 9.54
N GLU A 158 -31.08 -4.60 10.51
CA GLU A 158 -30.24 -3.41 10.32
C GLU A 158 -29.08 -3.69 9.35
N ALA A 159 -28.47 -4.87 9.42
CA ALA A 159 -27.41 -5.26 8.49
C ALA A 159 -27.95 -5.41 7.05
N LYS A 160 -29.15 -5.98 6.89
CA LYS A 160 -29.84 -6.02 5.58
C LYS A 160 -30.18 -4.63 5.06
N ALA A 161 -30.58 -3.71 5.93
CA ALA A 161 -30.85 -2.32 5.56
C ALA A 161 -29.57 -1.55 5.21
N PHE A 162 -28.43 -1.87 5.84
CA PHE A 162 -27.13 -1.27 5.53
C PHE A 162 -26.54 -1.74 4.20
N ALA A 163 -26.73 -3.01 3.83
CA ALA A 163 -26.18 -3.60 2.61
C ALA A 163 -26.38 -2.74 1.33
N PRO A 164 -27.59 -2.23 1.00
CA PRO A 164 -27.77 -1.39 -0.19
C PRO A 164 -27.00 -0.06 -0.12
N HIS A 165 -26.80 0.52 1.07
CA HIS A 165 -25.97 1.72 1.22
C HIS A 165 -24.50 1.42 0.92
N TYR A 166 -24.00 0.29 1.44
CA TYR A 166 -22.66 -0.18 1.13
C TYR A 166 -22.48 -0.45 -0.37
N GLU A 167 -23.40 -1.18 -0.99
CA GLU A 167 -23.36 -1.52 -2.41
C GLU A 167 -23.38 -0.28 -3.30
N ALA A 168 -24.17 0.73 -2.94
CA ALA A 168 -24.21 2.01 -3.68
C ALA A 168 -22.86 2.73 -3.62
N HIS A 169 -22.24 2.82 -2.45
CA HIS A 169 -20.91 3.42 -2.29
C HIS A 169 -19.85 2.61 -3.04
N LEU A 170 -19.88 1.29 -2.94
CA LEU A 170 -18.98 0.39 -3.65
C LEU A 170 -19.11 0.54 -5.17
N ALA A 171 -20.33 0.62 -5.70
CA ALA A 171 -20.56 0.83 -7.13
C ALA A 171 -19.99 2.17 -7.60
N ALA A 172 -20.22 3.25 -6.85
CA ALA A 172 -19.70 4.58 -7.18
C ALA A 172 -18.16 4.65 -7.11
N MET A 173 -17.55 4.03 -6.09
CA MET A 173 -16.08 3.95 -5.98
C MET A 173 -15.46 3.11 -7.10
N ASN A 174 -16.06 1.97 -7.45
CA ASN A 174 -15.60 1.15 -8.58
C ASN A 174 -15.75 1.87 -9.93
N ALA A 175 -16.84 2.61 -10.14
CA ALA A 175 -17.02 3.42 -11.34
C ALA A 175 -15.94 4.49 -11.46
N ARG A 176 -15.60 5.17 -10.36
CA ARG A 176 -14.54 6.18 -10.33
C ARG A 176 -13.16 5.56 -10.58
N LEU A 177 -12.87 4.42 -9.95
CA LEU A 177 -11.65 3.64 -10.21
C LEU A 177 -11.51 3.25 -11.68
N ALA A 178 -12.60 2.78 -12.30
CA ALA A 178 -12.61 2.38 -13.70
C ALA A 178 -12.36 3.58 -14.64
N ALA A 179 -12.99 4.73 -14.36
CA ALA A 179 -12.79 5.95 -15.14
C ALA A 179 -11.34 6.45 -15.07
N ILE A 180 -10.72 6.45 -13.88
CA ILE A 180 -9.31 6.83 -13.71
C ILE A 180 -8.41 5.82 -14.43
N ASP A 181 -8.64 4.52 -14.24
CA ASP A 181 -7.87 3.46 -14.90
C ASP A 181 -7.91 3.57 -16.43
N GLU A 182 -9.08 3.87 -16.99
CA GLU A 182 -9.26 4.12 -18.42
C GLU A 182 -8.48 5.36 -18.89
N ALA A 183 -8.57 6.47 -18.15
CA ALA A 183 -7.85 7.70 -18.48
C ALA A 183 -6.33 7.50 -18.49
N TYR A 184 -5.79 6.84 -17.47
CA TYR A 184 -4.36 6.52 -17.38
C TYR A 184 -3.93 5.51 -18.46
N SER A 185 -4.73 4.48 -18.73
CA SER A 185 -4.48 3.50 -19.79
C SER A 185 -4.40 4.17 -21.16
N LYS A 186 -5.34 5.07 -21.46
CA LYS A 186 -5.35 5.85 -22.71
C LYS A 186 -4.13 6.78 -22.80
N ALA A 187 -3.83 7.51 -21.73
CA ALA A 187 -2.68 8.41 -21.70
C ALA A 187 -1.33 7.69 -21.82
N ALA A 188 -1.22 6.47 -21.27
CA ALA A 188 -0.01 5.67 -21.35
C ALA A 188 0.40 5.35 -22.80
N GLY A 189 -0.55 5.34 -23.74
CA GLY A 189 -0.33 5.04 -25.16
C GLY A 189 -0.02 3.57 -25.44
N ASN A 190 -0.02 2.71 -24.41
CA ASN A 190 0.16 1.27 -24.50
C ASN A 190 -0.53 0.61 -23.29
N ALA A 191 -1.67 -0.03 -23.53
CA ALA A 191 -2.46 -0.67 -22.47
C ALA A 191 -1.71 -1.85 -21.82
N ASP A 192 -0.95 -2.64 -22.58
CA ASP A 192 -0.21 -3.78 -22.03
C ASP A 192 0.88 -3.34 -21.05
N ALA A 193 1.58 -2.24 -21.38
CA ALA A 193 2.58 -1.66 -20.50
C ALA A 193 1.94 -1.07 -19.21
N TRP A 194 0.75 -0.48 -19.32
CA TRP A 194 -0.01 -0.02 -18.17
C TRP A 194 -0.46 -1.18 -17.26
N GLU A 195 -0.99 -2.26 -17.84
CA GLU A 195 -1.35 -3.47 -17.10
C GLU A 195 -0.13 -4.13 -16.43
N ALA A 196 1.05 -4.08 -17.07
CA ALA A 196 2.28 -4.58 -16.49
C ALA A 196 2.66 -3.83 -15.20
N ILE A 197 2.61 -2.49 -15.20
CA ILE A 197 2.92 -1.70 -14.00
C ILE A 197 1.91 -1.95 -12.88
N LYS A 198 0.62 -2.07 -13.20
CA LYS A 198 -0.39 -2.46 -12.20
C LYS A 198 -0.12 -3.84 -11.62
N ARG A 199 0.30 -4.80 -12.44
CA ARG A 199 0.69 -6.14 -11.98
C ARG A 199 1.90 -6.08 -11.05
N ASP A 200 2.93 -5.33 -11.41
CA ASP A 200 4.12 -5.15 -10.59
C ASP A 200 3.78 -4.48 -9.25
N ALA A 201 2.93 -3.45 -9.28
CA ALA A 201 2.40 -2.81 -8.07
C ALA A 201 1.59 -3.80 -7.20
N ALA A 202 0.83 -4.71 -7.82
CA ALA A 202 0.07 -5.73 -7.10
C ALA A 202 0.97 -6.77 -6.42
N LEU A 203 2.04 -7.21 -7.10
CA LEU A 203 3.02 -8.17 -6.58
C LEU A 203 3.81 -7.62 -5.39
N ASN A 204 4.10 -6.32 -5.39
CA ASN A 204 4.81 -5.66 -4.28
C ASN A 204 3.95 -5.49 -3.01
N LYS A 205 2.66 -5.82 -3.07
CA LYS A 205 1.72 -5.69 -1.95
C LYS A 205 0.83 -6.93 -1.84
N PRO A 206 1.36 -8.10 -1.48
CA PRO A 206 0.56 -9.31 -1.39
C PRO A 206 -0.60 -9.14 -0.41
N ILE A 207 -1.77 -9.66 -0.78
CA ILE A 207 -2.92 -9.69 0.13
C ILE A 207 -2.62 -10.75 1.21
N PRO A 208 -2.67 -10.41 2.51
CA PRO A 208 -2.48 -11.40 3.55
C PRO A 208 -3.59 -12.46 3.48
N CYS A 209 -3.22 -13.73 3.71
CA CYS A 209 -4.19 -14.81 3.86
C CYS A 209 -4.90 -14.64 5.22
N LEU A 210 -5.98 -13.85 5.23
CA LEU A 210 -6.77 -13.59 6.42
C LEU A 210 -7.89 -14.63 6.56
N SER A 211 -8.04 -15.19 7.76
CA SER A 211 -9.27 -15.88 8.17
C SER A 211 -10.17 -14.88 8.88
N PHE A 212 -11.38 -14.70 8.36
CA PHE A 212 -12.35 -13.77 8.93
C PHE A 212 -13.33 -14.54 9.82
N ALA A 213 -13.38 -14.19 11.10
CA ALA A 213 -14.52 -14.53 11.93
C ALA A 213 -15.57 -13.43 11.74
N CYS A 214 -16.78 -13.80 11.32
CA CYS A 214 -17.89 -12.88 11.13
C CYS A 214 -18.87 -13.01 12.30
N PRO A 215 -18.66 -12.31 13.43
CA PRO A 215 -19.71 -12.14 14.42
C PRO A 215 -20.85 -11.35 13.78
N ASP A 216 -22.08 -11.76 14.08
CA ASP A 216 -23.26 -11.03 13.65
C ASP A 216 -23.31 -9.67 14.36
N TRP A 217 -23.90 -8.68 13.70
CA TRP A 217 -24.01 -7.31 14.19
C TRP A 217 -25.39 -6.73 13.89
#